data_AF-A0A7V0NZA9-F1
#
_entry.id   AF-A0A7V0NZA9-F1
#
_cell.length_a   1.000
_cell.length_b   1.000
_cell.length_c   1.000
_cell.angle_alpha   90.00
_cell.angle_beta   90.00
_cell.angle_gamma   90.00
#
_symmetry.space_group_name_H-M   'P 1'
#
loop_
_entity.id
_entity.type
_entity.pdbx_description
1 polymer ?
#
loop_
_entity_poly.entity_id
_entity_poly.type
_entity_poly.pdbx_seq_one_letter_code
_entity_poly.pdbx_strand_id
1 'polypeptide(L)'
;MVKAQTYSTTKVKRHLEQYKIATMEDLKKVLGTDVRMTVFRKLRELPFRTSYSHRGKYYALQKTIHFDDMGLWSCKSVWFSSYGTLLETTKAFVIKSEMGYSVIELDEILHVSVKESLINLFRKNSIGRKKVAGIYVYFADSAEVQSKQVIRRKEYLHDQSYKSGKVEEGLLYHE
;
A
#
# COMPACT_ATOMS: atom_id res chain seq x y z
N MET A 1 16.66 -43.32 -16.59
CA MET A 1 15.48 -42.91 -15.80
C MET A 1 15.84 -41.63 -15.04
N VAL A 2 15.25 -40.48 -15.39
CA VAL A 2 15.46 -39.22 -14.65
C VAL A 2 14.70 -39.33 -13.33
N LYS A 3 15.41 -39.33 -12.19
CA LYS A 3 14.76 -39.28 -10.87
C LYS A 3 13.93 -38.01 -10.78
N ALA A 4 12.65 -38.12 -10.45
CA ALA A 4 11.83 -36.97 -10.13
C ALA A 4 12.45 -36.23 -8.94
N GLN A 5 12.95 -35.01 -9.16
CA GLN A 5 13.57 -34.22 -8.11
C GLN A 5 12.49 -33.72 -7.15
N THR A 6 12.49 -34.24 -5.92
CA THR A 6 11.53 -33.83 -4.88
C THR A 6 11.95 -32.50 -4.27
N TYR A 7 11.25 -31.44 -4.62
CA TYR A 7 11.46 -30.10 -4.05
C TYR A 7 10.80 -29.98 -2.67
N SER A 8 11.58 -29.57 -1.65
CA SER A 8 11.11 -29.49 -0.27
C SER A 8 10.66 -28.09 0.11
N THR A 9 9.38 -27.97 0.48
CA THR A 9 8.75 -26.76 1.02
C THR A 9 9.42 -26.30 2.32
N THR A 10 9.95 -27.24 3.11
CA THR A 10 10.68 -26.96 4.35
C THR A 10 11.93 -26.11 4.12
N LYS A 11 12.62 -26.28 2.98
CA LYS A 11 13.79 -25.44 2.65
C LYS A 11 13.40 -23.98 2.44
N VAL A 12 12.30 -23.73 1.71
CA VAL A 12 11.75 -22.38 1.49
C VAL A 12 11.32 -21.76 2.81
N LYS A 13 10.59 -22.50 3.63
CA LYS A 13 10.15 -22.04 4.95
C LYS A 13 11.33 -21.63 5.84
N ARG A 14 12.34 -22.48 5.99
CA ARG A 14 13.53 -22.20 6.80
C ARG A 14 14.29 -20.98 6.30
N HIS A 15 14.42 -20.83 4.98
CA HIS A 15 15.07 -19.68 4.39
C HIS A 15 14.33 -18.37 4.71
N LEU A 16 13.00 -18.35 4.57
CA LEU A 16 12.19 -17.18 4.92
C LEU A 16 12.18 -16.88 6.42
N GLU A 17 12.26 -17.90 7.29
CA GLU A 17 12.38 -17.70 8.74
C GLU A 17 13.71 -17.04 9.11
N GLN A 18 14.80 -17.47 8.47
CA GLN A 18 16.15 -16.98 8.72
C GLN A 18 16.38 -15.58 8.15
N TYR A 19 15.97 -15.32 6.91
CA TYR A 19 16.28 -14.07 6.20
C TYR A 19 15.12 -13.05 6.18
N LYS A 20 13.95 -13.43 6.72
CA LYS A 20 12.68 -12.68 6.78
C LYS A 20 11.99 -12.42 5.44
N ILE A 21 12.75 -12.02 4.44
CA ILE A 21 12.28 -11.76 3.08
C ILE A 21 13.20 -12.43 2.05
N ALA A 22 12.64 -12.86 0.93
CA ALA A 22 13.39 -13.42 -0.20
C ALA A 22 12.76 -13.02 -1.53
N THR A 23 13.57 -12.97 -2.59
CA THR A 23 13.10 -12.80 -3.98
C THR A 23 12.88 -14.14 -4.65
N MET A 24 12.27 -14.13 -5.84
CA MET A 24 12.14 -15.34 -6.66
C MET A 24 13.50 -15.98 -6.98
N GLU A 25 14.54 -15.17 -7.23
CA GLU A 25 15.89 -15.69 -7.54
C GLU A 25 16.56 -16.33 -6.32
N ASP A 26 16.32 -15.82 -5.11
CA ASP A 26 16.80 -16.46 -3.88
C ASP A 26 16.13 -17.82 -3.69
N LEU A 27 14.82 -17.89 -3.90
CA LEU A 27 14.04 -19.12 -3.73
C LEU A 27 14.37 -20.19 -4.79
N LYS A 28 14.72 -19.78 -6.02
CA LYS A 28 15.28 -20.66 -7.05
C LYS A 28 16.56 -21.33 -6.58
N LYS A 29 17.51 -20.54 -6.03
CA LYS A 29 18.76 -21.06 -5.45
C LYS A 29 18.52 -22.02 -4.29
N VAL A 30 17.59 -21.70 -3.40
CA VAL A 30 17.20 -22.55 -2.25
C VAL A 30 16.67 -23.91 -2.70
N LEU A 31 15.90 -23.94 -3.79
CA LEU A 31 15.30 -25.15 -4.34
C LEU A 31 16.20 -25.88 -5.36
N GLY A 32 17.25 -25.24 -5.86
CA GLY A 32 18.12 -25.78 -6.91
C GLY A 32 17.40 -25.94 -8.24
N THR A 33 16.54 -24.97 -8.60
CA THR A 33 15.80 -24.98 -9.88
C THR A 33 15.70 -23.58 -10.45
N ASP A 34 15.80 -23.47 -11.78
CA ASP A 34 15.55 -22.21 -12.50
C ASP A 34 14.08 -22.04 -12.89
N VAL A 35 13.24 -23.05 -12.63
CA VAL A 35 11.83 -23.06 -13.02
C VAL A 35 10.99 -22.29 -12.01
N ARG A 36 10.61 -21.06 -12.37
CA ARG A 36 9.76 -20.18 -11.54
C ARG A 36 8.47 -20.85 -11.04
N MET A 37 7.80 -21.62 -11.89
CA MET A 37 6.55 -22.31 -11.53
C MET A 37 6.75 -23.36 -10.43
N THR A 38 7.89 -24.04 -10.42
CA THR A 38 8.23 -25.01 -9.36
C THR A 38 8.41 -24.30 -8.03
N VAL A 39 9.14 -23.19 -8.00
CA VAL A 39 9.31 -22.37 -6.80
C VAL A 39 7.97 -21.86 -6.30
N PHE A 40 7.16 -21.30 -7.19
CA PHE A 40 5.88 -20.71 -6.82
C PHE A 40 4.88 -21.73 -6.28
N ARG A 41 4.85 -22.94 -6.85
CA ARG A 41 4.05 -24.07 -6.33
C ARG A 41 4.43 -24.38 -4.89
N LYS A 42 5.74 -24.45 -4.58
CA LYS A 42 6.23 -24.71 -3.22
C LYS A 42 5.97 -23.55 -2.26
N LEU A 43 6.10 -22.32 -2.74
CA LEU A 43 5.80 -21.14 -1.93
C LEU A 43 4.30 -21.06 -1.57
N ARG A 44 3.39 -21.44 -2.48
CA ARG A 44 1.93 -21.48 -2.23
C ARG A 44 1.48 -22.49 -1.17
N GLU A 45 2.32 -23.45 -0.82
CA GLU A 45 2.06 -24.38 0.29
C GLU A 45 2.28 -23.71 1.66
N LEU A 46 2.79 -22.46 1.69
CA LEU A 46 3.08 -21.70 2.92
C LEU A 46 2.17 -20.46 3.03
N PRO A 47 1.81 -20.02 4.24
CA PRO A 47 1.16 -18.74 4.44
C PRO A 47 2.19 -17.61 4.24
N PHE A 48 2.21 -17.02 3.04
CA PHE A 48 3.14 -15.95 2.68
C PHE A 48 2.40 -14.67 2.25
N ARG A 49 3.12 -13.54 2.29
CA ARG A 49 2.71 -12.26 1.72
C ARG A 49 3.75 -11.79 0.71
N THR A 50 3.31 -10.96 -0.22
CA THR A 50 4.19 -10.27 -1.17
C THR A 50 4.32 -8.80 -0.79
N SER A 51 5.47 -8.20 -1.11
CA SER A 51 5.66 -6.77 -0.91
C SER A 51 4.72 -5.98 -1.83
N TYR A 52 4.08 -4.92 -1.32
CA TYR A 52 3.39 -3.99 -2.22
C TYR A 52 4.40 -3.07 -2.92
N SER A 53 5.52 -2.79 -2.25
CA SER A 53 6.68 -2.13 -2.85
C SER A 53 7.41 -3.06 -3.82
N HIS A 54 8.31 -2.48 -4.63
CA HIS A 54 9.15 -3.24 -5.56
C HIS A 54 8.36 -4.18 -6.50
N ARG A 55 7.11 -3.84 -6.80
CA ARG A 55 6.22 -4.58 -7.71
C ARG A 55 6.01 -6.06 -7.31
N GLY A 56 5.85 -6.37 -6.03
CA GLY A 56 5.58 -7.76 -5.59
C GLY A 56 6.80 -8.68 -5.63
N LYS A 57 8.02 -8.13 -5.70
CA LYS A 57 9.26 -8.90 -5.87
C LYS A 57 9.65 -9.73 -4.65
N TYR A 58 9.27 -9.29 -3.45
CA TYR A 58 9.71 -9.93 -2.20
C TYR A 58 8.58 -10.72 -1.56
N TYR A 59 8.96 -11.86 -0.98
CA TYR A 59 8.08 -12.79 -0.29
C TYR A 59 8.49 -12.87 1.18
N ALA A 60 7.51 -12.89 2.08
CA ALA A 60 7.71 -13.04 3.52
C ALA A 60 6.70 -14.05 4.07
N LEU A 61 7.08 -14.81 5.10
CA LEU A 61 6.12 -15.65 5.81
C LEU A 61 5.20 -14.78 6.66
N GLN A 62 3.91 -15.08 6.67
CA GLN A 62 2.94 -14.30 7.44
C GLN A 62 3.32 -14.25 8.94
N LYS A 63 3.83 -15.36 9.49
CA LYS A 63 4.26 -15.43 10.90
C LYS A 63 5.47 -14.56 11.25
N THR A 64 6.22 -14.06 10.27
CA THR A 64 7.38 -13.18 10.52
C THR A 64 7.04 -11.70 10.35
N ILE A 65 5.83 -11.40 9.89
CA ILE A 65 5.35 -10.05 9.63
C ILE A 65 4.64 -9.54 10.88
N HIS A 66 4.97 -8.32 11.28
CA HIS A 66 4.33 -7.63 12.39
C HIS A 66 3.86 -6.29 11.87
N PHE A 67 2.58 -6.22 11.49
CA PHE A 67 2.00 -4.99 10.97
C PHE A 67 1.83 -3.96 12.10
N ASP A 68 2.09 -2.70 11.79
CA ASP A 68 1.74 -1.56 12.63
C ASP A 68 0.22 -1.29 12.62
N ASP A 69 -0.19 -0.25 13.34
CA ASP A 69 -1.60 0.16 13.47
C ASP A 69 -2.24 0.55 12.12
N MET A 70 -1.42 0.95 11.14
CA MET A 70 -1.87 1.26 9.77
C MET A 70 -1.94 0.00 8.88
N GLY A 71 -1.51 -1.16 9.39
CA GLY A 71 -1.46 -2.40 8.64
C GLY A 71 -0.24 -2.49 7.71
N LEU A 72 0.81 -1.73 7.98
CA LEU A 72 2.06 -1.70 7.21
C LEU A 72 3.19 -2.39 7.97
N TRP A 73 4.09 -3.02 7.23
CA TRP A 73 5.32 -3.59 7.80
C TRP A 73 6.45 -3.40 6.80
N SER A 74 7.62 -3.01 7.30
CA SER A 74 8.82 -2.88 6.48
C SER A 74 9.93 -3.81 6.95
N CYS A 75 10.71 -4.30 5.99
CA CYS A 75 11.94 -5.03 6.25
C CYS A 75 12.96 -4.66 5.18
N LYS A 76 14.12 -4.12 5.57
CA LYS A 76 15.19 -3.71 4.64
C LYS A 76 14.68 -2.79 3.52
N SER A 77 13.89 -1.77 3.88
CA SER A 77 13.25 -0.82 2.95
C SER A 77 12.24 -1.44 1.97
N VAL A 78 11.85 -2.70 2.18
CA VAL A 78 10.77 -3.36 1.44
C VAL A 78 9.51 -3.34 2.29
N TRP A 79 8.44 -2.80 1.71
CA TRP A 79 7.16 -2.62 2.37
C TRP A 79 6.11 -3.66 1.98
N PHE A 80 5.36 -4.10 2.98
CA PHE A 80 4.25 -5.05 2.94
C PHE A 80 3.02 -4.44 3.60
N SER A 81 1.85 -4.92 3.21
CA SER A 81 0.59 -4.44 3.74
C SER A 81 -0.33 -5.62 4.05
N SER A 82 -1.10 -5.49 5.12
CA SER A 82 -2.17 -6.42 5.47
C SER A 82 -3.26 -6.47 4.38
N TYR A 83 -3.43 -5.37 3.64
CA TYR A 83 -4.33 -5.23 2.48
C TYR A 83 -3.79 -5.89 1.20
N GLY A 84 -2.54 -6.37 1.19
CA GLY A 84 -1.96 -7.09 0.04
C GLY A 84 -1.21 -6.18 -0.92
N THR A 85 -1.78 -5.96 -2.11
CA THR A 85 -1.09 -5.24 -3.21
C THR A 85 -1.15 -3.72 -3.03
N LEU A 86 -0.29 -2.98 -3.73
CA LEU A 86 -0.30 -1.51 -3.67
C LEU A 86 -1.67 -0.92 -4.06
N LEU A 87 -2.35 -1.52 -5.03
CA LEU A 87 -3.68 -1.09 -5.46
C LEU A 87 -4.70 -1.22 -4.33
N GLU A 88 -4.74 -2.38 -3.66
CA GLU A 88 -5.66 -2.65 -2.55
C GLU A 88 -5.30 -1.84 -1.30
N THR A 89 -4.02 -1.69 -0.99
CA THR A 89 -3.54 -0.81 0.10
C THR A 89 -3.96 0.63 -0.15
N THR A 90 -3.69 1.17 -1.34
CA THR A 90 -4.08 2.54 -1.71
C THR A 90 -5.59 2.74 -1.56
N LYS A 91 -6.40 1.80 -2.05
CA LYS A 91 -7.86 1.84 -1.94
C LYS A 91 -8.31 1.82 -0.48
N ALA A 92 -7.76 0.93 0.34
CA ALA A 92 -8.10 0.82 1.75
C ALA A 92 -7.79 2.12 2.52
N PHE A 93 -6.65 2.74 2.26
CA PHE A 93 -6.27 4.02 2.89
C PHE A 93 -7.22 5.15 2.51
N VAL A 94 -7.58 5.28 1.22
CA VAL A 94 -8.53 6.31 0.77
C VAL A 94 -9.93 6.09 1.38
N ILE A 95 -10.43 4.86 1.40
CA ILE A 95 -11.76 4.55 1.92
C ILE A 95 -11.84 4.78 3.43
N LYS A 96 -10.79 4.42 4.18
CA LYS A 96 -10.75 4.55 5.63
C LYS A 96 -10.30 5.94 6.12
N SER A 97 -9.86 6.81 5.23
CA SER A 97 -9.42 8.16 5.59
C SER A 97 -10.56 8.98 6.17
N GLU A 98 -10.26 9.83 7.14
CA GLU A 98 -11.23 10.80 7.67
C GLU A 98 -11.45 11.99 6.73
N MET A 99 -10.45 12.34 5.92
CA MET A 99 -10.48 13.54 5.07
C MET A 99 -10.01 13.30 3.63
N GLY A 100 -9.96 12.04 3.19
CA GLY A 100 -9.33 11.65 1.95
C GLY A 100 -7.82 11.85 1.98
N TYR A 101 -7.16 11.64 0.83
CA TYR A 101 -5.73 11.87 0.69
C TYR A 101 -5.37 12.42 -0.69
N SER A 102 -4.37 13.29 -0.72
CA SER A 102 -3.63 13.66 -1.92
C SER A 102 -2.61 12.57 -2.29
N VAL A 103 -2.05 12.67 -3.49
CA VAL A 103 -0.96 11.79 -3.94
C VAL A 103 0.26 11.93 -3.02
N ILE A 104 0.62 13.16 -2.64
CA ILE A 104 1.83 13.44 -1.85
C ILE A 104 1.70 12.81 -0.47
N GLU A 105 0.58 13.03 0.22
CA GLU A 105 0.33 12.44 1.55
C GLU A 105 0.39 10.90 1.50
N LEU A 106 -0.19 10.27 0.47
CA LEU A 106 -0.13 8.81 0.33
C LEU A 106 1.24 8.29 -0.08
N ASP A 107 1.99 9.00 -0.92
CA ASP A 107 3.36 8.64 -1.29
C ASP A 107 4.27 8.65 -0.05
N GLU A 108 4.09 9.62 0.85
CA GLU A 108 4.79 9.71 2.12
C GLU A 108 4.41 8.55 3.07
N ILE A 109 3.12 8.29 3.24
CA ILE A 109 2.62 7.23 4.14
C ILE A 109 2.96 5.83 3.63
N LEU A 110 2.85 5.58 2.32
CA LEU A 110 3.08 4.26 1.71
C LEU A 110 4.52 4.08 1.21
N HIS A 111 5.38 5.08 1.34
CA HIS A 111 6.80 5.05 0.97
C HIS A 111 7.09 4.62 -0.49
N VAL A 112 6.09 4.68 -1.37
CA VAL A 112 6.16 4.37 -2.80
C VAL A 112 5.17 5.25 -3.54
N SER A 113 5.42 5.53 -4.83
CA SER A 113 4.46 6.32 -5.59
C SER A 113 3.15 5.57 -5.82
N VAL A 114 2.04 6.21 -5.45
CA VAL A 114 0.67 5.69 -5.56
C VAL A 114 -0.10 6.27 -6.74
N LYS A 115 0.49 7.22 -7.49
CA LYS A 115 -0.17 7.98 -8.55
C LYS A 115 -0.91 7.08 -9.56
N GLU A 116 -0.23 6.07 -10.09
CA GLU A 116 -0.82 5.14 -11.05
C GLU A 116 -1.93 4.27 -10.43
N SER A 117 -1.76 3.86 -9.17
CA SER A 117 -2.78 3.12 -8.41
C SER A 117 -4.04 3.97 -8.24
N LEU A 118 -3.90 5.24 -7.84
CA LEU A 118 -5.01 6.18 -7.68
C LEU A 118 -5.71 6.47 -9.01
N ILE A 119 -4.97 6.68 -10.11
CA ILE A 119 -5.56 6.86 -11.44
C ILE A 119 -6.34 5.61 -11.86
N ASN A 120 -5.79 4.42 -11.63
CA ASN A 120 -6.45 3.16 -11.94
C ASN A 120 -7.76 2.99 -11.16
N LEU A 121 -7.73 3.24 -9.85
CA LEU A 121 -8.89 3.15 -8.97
C LEU A 121 -9.98 4.16 -9.35
N PHE A 122 -9.58 5.41 -9.65
CA PHE A 122 -10.51 6.45 -10.08
C PHE A 122 -11.19 6.10 -11.41
N ARG A 123 -10.42 5.63 -12.41
CA ARG A 123 -10.97 5.19 -13.72
C ARG A 123 -11.96 4.02 -13.59
N LYS A 124 -11.80 3.19 -12.55
CA LYS A 124 -12.69 2.07 -12.24
C LYS A 124 -13.86 2.45 -11.33
N ASN A 125 -14.08 3.74 -11.06
CA ASN A 125 -15.10 4.24 -10.13
C ASN A 125 -15.03 3.53 -8.76
N SER A 126 -13.82 3.22 -8.30
CA SER A 126 -13.60 2.59 -6.99
C SER A 126 -13.30 3.62 -5.90
N ILE A 127 -12.96 4.85 -6.29
CA ILE A 127 -12.70 6.01 -5.44
C ILE A 127 -13.13 7.28 -6.20
N GLY A 128 -13.52 8.31 -5.46
CA GLY A 128 -13.79 9.64 -6.00
C GLY A 128 -12.54 10.52 -6.00
N ARG A 129 -12.59 11.62 -6.77
CA ARG A 129 -11.54 12.65 -6.80
C ARG A 129 -12.16 14.04 -6.90
N LYS A 130 -11.72 14.98 -6.05
CA LYS A 130 -12.11 16.41 -6.15
C LYS A 130 -10.88 17.30 -6.01
N LYS A 131 -10.95 18.50 -6.58
CA LYS A 131 -9.94 19.54 -6.38
C LYS A 131 -10.32 20.36 -5.15
N VAL A 132 -9.45 20.43 -4.16
CA VAL A 132 -9.64 21.19 -2.92
C VAL A 132 -8.40 22.05 -2.71
N ALA A 133 -8.57 23.37 -2.58
CA ALA A 133 -7.48 24.35 -2.46
C ALA A 133 -6.35 24.15 -3.49
N GLY A 134 -6.72 23.93 -4.76
CA GLY A 134 -5.73 23.78 -5.84
C GLY A 134 -5.19 22.36 -6.04
N ILE A 135 -5.38 21.44 -5.09
CA ILE A 135 -4.78 20.09 -5.10
C ILE A 135 -5.86 19.02 -5.32
N TYR A 136 -5.52 17.96 -6.05
CA TYR A 136 -6.40 16.79 -6.16
C TYR A 136 -6.33 15.93 -4.91
N VAL A 137 -7.49 15.71 -4.30
CA VAL A 137 -7.69 14.82 -3.16
C VAL A 137 -8.62 13.70 -3.59
N TYR A 138 -8.28 12.48 -3.19
CA TYR A 138 -9.01 11.25 -3.46
C TYR A 138 -9.82 10.85 -2.23
N PHE A 139 -11.04 10.40 -2.48
CA PHE A 139 -12.05 10.14 -1.46
C PHE A 139 -12.71 8.79 -1.70
N ALA A 140 -13.46 8.30 -0.71
CA ALA A 140 -14.36 7.18 -0.91
C ALA A 140 -15.35 7.49 -2.06
N ASP A 141 -15.80 6.44 -2.75
CA ASP A 141 -16.80 6.57 -3.83
C ASP A 141 -18.23 6.72 -3.29
N SER A 142 -18.51 6.18 -2.10
CA SER A 142 -19.80 6.35 -1.41
C SER A 142 -20.10 7.83 -1.18
N ALA A 143 -21.23 8.31 -1.70
CA ALA A 143 -21.62 9.72 -1.62
C ALA A 143 -21.71 10.25 -0.17
N GLU A 144 -22.19 9.42 0.76
CA GLU A 144 -22.31 9.77 2.17
C GLU A 144 -20.91 9.94 2.81
N VAL A 145 -20.04 8.94 2.63
CA VAL A 145 -18.68 8.95 3.18
C VAL A 145 -17.86 10.07 2.55
N GLN A 146 -17.95 10.23 1.24
CA GLN A 146 -17.25 11.28 0.50
C GLN A 146 -17.63 12.67 0.99
N SER A 147 -18.93 12.93 1.23
CA SER A 147 -19.38 14.25 1.69
C SER A 147 -18.78 14.59 3.05
N LYS A 148 -18.76 13.63 3.98
CA LYS A 148 -18.09 13.77 5.29
C LYS A 148 -16.59 14.04 5.15
N GLN A 149 -15.89 13.27 4.32
CA GLN A 149 -14.45 13.44 4.09
C GLN A 149 -14.12 14.81 3.48
N VAL A 150 -14.93 15.30 2.53
CA VAL A 150 -14.71 16.60 1.88
C VAL A 150 -14.89 17.75 2.87
N ILE A 151 -15.88 17.68 3.77
CA ILE A 151 -16.09 18.68 4.82
C ILE A 151 -14.86 18.71 5.74
N ARG A 152 -14.44 17.54 6.26
CA ARG A 152 -13.24 17.41 7.10
C ARG A 152 -11.99 17.94 6.42
N ARG A 153 -11.82 17.70 5.11
CA ARG A 153 -10.67 18.22 4.35
C ARG A 153 -10.65 19.75 4.30
N LYS A 154 -11.81 20.39 4.13
CA LYS A 154 -11.91 21.85 4.11
C LYS A 154 -11.61 22.44 5.49
N GLU A 155 -12.15 21.84 6.55
CA GLU A 155 -11.86 22.21 7.95
C GLU A 155 -10.34 22.12 8.24
N TYR A 156 -9.73 20.97 7.91
CA TYR A 156 -8.29 20.78 8.08
C TYR A 156 -7.45 21.84 7.36
N LEU A 157 -7.79 22.17 6.11
CA LEU A 157 -7.05 23.17 5.34
C LEU A 157 -7.24 24.59 5.87
N HIS A 158 -8.45 24.93 6.32
CA HIS A 158 -8.72 26.21 6.97
C HIS A 158 -7.87 26.37 8.24
N ASP A 159 -7.82 25.35 9.08
CA ASP A 159 -7.00 25.36 10.30
C ASP A 159 -5.49 25.44 10.00
N GLN A 160 -5.02 24.75 8.96
CA GLN A 160 -3.63 24.84 8.52
C GLN A 160 -3.28 26.23 7.96
N SER A 161 -4.19 26.87 7.21
CA SER A 161 -3.98 28.26 6.76
C SER A 161 -3.93 29.25 7.90
N TYR A 162 -4.76 29.04 8.94
CA TYR A 162 -4.75 29.86 10.15
C TYR A 162 -3.43 29.72 10.90
N LYS A 163 -2.96 28.48 11.08
CA LYS A 163 -1.66 28.18 11.73
C LYS A 163 -0.44 28.69 10.93
N SER A 164 -0.55 28.77 9.61
CA SER A 164 0.51 29.25 8.72
C SER A 164 0.52 30.77 8.51
N GLY A 165 -0.38 31.52 9.16
CA GLY A 165 -0.48 32.97 9.06
C GLY A 165 -0.87 33.48 7.66
N LYS A 166 -1.47 32.63 6.81
CA LYS A 166 -1.79 32.95 5.41
C LYS A 166 -3.23 33.44 5.19
N VAL A 167 -3.78 34.17 6.15
CA VAL A 167 -5.06 34.87 5.92
C VAL A 167 -4.74 36.33 5.64
N GLU A 168 -4.69 36.68 4.35
CA GLU A 168 -4.91 38.07 3.93
C GLU A 168 -6.40 38.38 4.03
N GLU A 169 -6.65 39.55 4.62
CA GLU A 169 -7.87 40.36 4.73
C GLU A 169 -9.05 39.97 3.83
N GLY A 170 -10.15 39.56 4.47
CA GLY A 170 -11.45 39.41 3.78
C GLY A 170 -12.67 39.36 4.71
N LEU A 171 -12.51 39.72 6.00
CA LEU A 171 -13.60 39.74 6.98
C LEU A 171 -13.65 41.09 7.71
N LEU A 172 -13.75 42.16 6.93
CA LEU A 172 -14.42 43.39 7.32
C LEU A 172 -15.29 43.81 6.12
N TYR A 173 -16.36 44.55 6.38
CA TYR A 173 -17.52 44.85 5.52
C TYR A 173 -18.55 43.69 5.52
N HIS A 174 -19.67 43.78 6.24
CA HIS A 174 -20.59 44.92 6.30
C HIS A 174 -21.21 45.12 7.68
N GLU A 175 -21.25 46.39 8.09
CA GLU A 175 -22.32 46.97 8.94
C GLU A 175 -23.68 46.85 8.25
#